data_AF-A0A1Y4BTW3-F1
#
_entry.id   AF-A0A1Y4BTW3-F1
#
_cell.length_a   1.000
_cell.length_b   1.000
_cell.length_c   1.000
_cell.angle_alpha   90.00
_cell.angle_beta   90.00
_cell.angle_gamma   90.00
#
_symmetry.space_group_name_H-M   'P 1'
#
loop_
_entity.id
_entity.type
_entity.pdbx_description
1 polymer ?
#
loop_
_entity_poly.entity_id
_entity_poly.type
_entity_poly.pdbx_seq_one_letter_code
_entity_poly.pdbx_strand_id
1 'polypeptide(L)'
;MRIQHNIMAMNAYRNYNTNTSALSKNLEKLSSGYKINRAGDDAAGLAISEKMRAQITGLDKAQDNAKDGISLVQTAEGALTEVHDMLNRMYSLAEQSANGTYENE
;
A
#
# COMPACT_ATOMS: atom_id res chain seq x y z
N MET A 1 2.93 44.88 51.36
CA MET A 1 2.46 43.55 50.89
C MET A 1 0.95 43.49 50.97
N ARG A 2 0.25 43.21 49.87
CA ARG A 2 -1.22 43.07 49.86
C ARG A 2 -1.56 41.58 50.00
N ILE A 3 -2.33 41.22 51.03
CA ILE A 3 -2.66 39.82 51.38
C ILE A 3 -3.72 39.21 50.44
N GLN A 4 -4.53 40.05 49.78
CA GLN A 4 -5.67 39.59 48.95
C GLN A 4 -5.27 38.88 47.65
N HIS A 5 -4.05 39.11 47.14
CA HIS A 5 -3.59 38.51 45.89
C HIS A 5 -2.13 38.07 45.98
N ASN A 6 -1.87 36.81 45.68
CA ASN A 6 -0.52 36.26 45.64
C ASN A 6 -0.06 36.11 44.19
N ILE A 7 0.56 37.17 43.66
CA ILE A 7 1.01 37.22 42.26
C ILE A 7 2.12 36.18 42.00
N MET A 8 2.97 35.88 43.00
CA MET A 8 4.02 34.86 42.88
C MET A 8 3.44 33.46 42.73
N ALA A 9 2.46 33.11 43.57
CA ALA A 9 1.73 31.84 43.44
C ALA A 9 0.98 31.74 42.11
N MET A 10 0.37 32.83 41.64
CA MET A 10 -0.34 32.86 40.36
C MET A 10 0.59 32.72 39.15
N ASN A 11 1.83 33.20 39.23
CA ASN A 11 2.85 32.99 38.21
C ASN A 11 3.34 31.53 38.22
N ALA A 12 3.65 30.99 39.40
CA ALA A 12 4.02 29.59 39.56
C ALA A 12 2.94 28.64 39.01
N TYR A 13 1.65 28.92 39.28
CA TYR A 13 0.52 28.14 38.76
C TYR A 13 0.39 28.23 37.23
N ARG A 14 0.63 29.41 36.64
CA ARG A 14 0.66 29.56 35.17
C ARG A 14 1.75 28.70 34.53
N ASN A 15 2.97 28.74 35.08
CA ASN A 15 4.09 27.94 34.57
C ASN A 15 3.83 26.43 34.76
N TYR A 16 3.24 26.04 35.89
CA TYR A 16 2.82 24.67 36.14
C TYR A 16 1.83 24.18 35.08
N ASN A 17 0.78 24.96 34.77
CA ASN A 17 -0.20 24.57 33.75
C ASN A 17 0.42 24.44 32.35
N THR A 18 1.34 25.34 31.97
CA THR A 18 2.08 25.22 30.71
C THR A 18 2.92 23.94 30.67
N ASN A 19 3.62 23.61 31.75
CA ASN A 19 4.44 22.40 31.84
C ASN A 19 3.59 21.13 31.80
N THR A 20 2.49 21.08 32.55
CA THR A 20 1.54 19.96 32.54
C THR A 20 0.96 19.74 31.14
N SER A 21 0.59 20.82 30.44
CA SER A 21 0.09 20.73 29.06
C SER A 21 1.14 20.19 28.08
N ALA A 22 2.41 20.60 28.24
CA ALA A 22 3.51 20.08 27.43
C ALA A 22 3.80 18.59 27.72
N LEU A 23 3.75 18.19 28.99
CA LEU A 23 3.90 16.81 29.41
C LEU A 23 2.80 15.92 28.82
N SER A 24 1.53 16.35 28.87
CA SER A 24 0.42 15.61 28.27
C SER A 24 0.61 15.39 26.77
N LYS A 25 1.08 16.40 26.03
CA LYS A 25 1.38 16.26 24.60
C LYS A 25 2.55 15.30 24.33
N ASN A 26 3.58 15.31 25.17
CA ASN A 26 4.70 14.38 25.04
C ASN A 26 4.25 12.93 25.32
N LEU A 27 3.39 12.73 26.32
CA LEU A 27 2.80 11.42 26.60
C LEU A 27 1.91 10.92 25.46
N GLU A 28 1.15 11.81 24.80
CA GLU A 28 0.36 11.46 23.60
C GLU A 28 1.26 10.96 22.46
N LYS A 29 2.38 11.65 22.20
CA LYS A 29 3.37 11.24 21.18
C LYS A 29 4.06 9.92 21.54
N LEU A 30 4.40 9.74 22.81
CA LEU A 30 5.01 8.50 23.28
C LEU A 30 4.03 7.31 23.18
N SER A 31 2.77 7.51 23.57
CA SER A 31 1.75 6.46 23.56
C SER A 31 1.31 6.07 22.15
N SER A 32 1.30 7.02 21.21
CA SER A 32 0.95 6.76 19.80
C SER A 32 2.12 6.22 18.98
N GLY A 33 3.36 6.51 19.40
CA GLY A 33 4.56 6.25 18.61
C GLY A 33 4.73 7.18 17.40
N TYR A 34 3.79 8.10 17.16
CA TYR A 34 3.86 9.07 16.07
C TYR A 34 4.31 10.44 16.56
N LYS A 35 5.20 11.07 15.79
CA LYS A 35 5.66 12.42 16.06
C LYS A 35 4.57 13.49 15.82
N ILE A 36 3.69 13.24 14.85
CA ILE A 36 2.60 14.13 14.41
C ILE A 36 1.29 13.36 14.60
N ASN A 37 0.50 13.73 15.61
CA ASN A 37 -0.80 13.08 15.88
C ASN A 37 -1.98 13.93 15.42
N ARG A 38 -1.79 15.25 15.33
CA ARG A 38 -2.84 16.21 14.97
C ARG A 38 -2.31 17.21 13.95
N ALA A 39 -3.19 17.76 13.13
CA ALA A 39 -2.84 18.83 12.19
C ALA A 39 -2.28 20.09 12.87
N GLY A 40 -2.62 20.30 14.16
CA GLY A 40 -2.07 21.39 14.96
C GLY A 40 -0.62 21.20 15.41
N ASP A 41 -0.05 19.99 15.32
CA ASP A 41 1.37 19.76 15.60
C ASP A 41 2.24 20.13 14.40
N ASP A 42 1.84 19.69 13.20
CA ASP A 42 2.48 20.02 11.92
C ASP A 42 1.53 19.69 10.76
N ALA A 43 0.84 20.70 10.24
CA ALA A 43 -0.13 20.52 9.15
C ALA A 43 0.54 20.11 7.83
N ALA A 44 1.73 20.64 7.53
CA ALA A 44 2.44 20.32 6.29
C ALA A 44 3.04 18.91 6.35
N GLY A 45 3.65 18.56 7.49
CA GLY A 45 4.15 17.22 7.74
C GLY A 45 3.05 16.16 7.70
N LEU A 46 1.89 16.45 8.29
CA LEU A 46 0.72 15.56 8.21
C LEU A 46 0.22 15.38 6.78
N ALA A 47 0.11 16.47 6.00
CA ALA A 47 -0.34 16.39 4.61
C ALA A 47 0.63 15.57 3.74
N ILE A 48 1.94 15.71 3.95
CA ILE A 48 2.96 14.90 3.25
C ILE A 48 2.85 13.43 3.67
N SER A 49 2.70 13.14 4.97
CA SER A 49 2.58 11.75 5.44
C SER A 49 1.31 11.08 4.91
N GLU A 50 0.19 11.78 4.83
CA GLU A 50 -1.04 11.25 4.24
C GLU A 50 -0.90 11.03 2.73
N LYS A 51 -0.25 11.96 2.02
CA LYS A 51 0.08 11.76 0.60
C LYS A 51 0.95 10.53 0.38
N MET A 52 1.98 10.35 1.21
CA MET A 52 2.85 9.17 1.14
C MET A 52 2.08 7.89 1.47
N ARG A 53 1.22 7.89 2.49
CA ARG A 53 0.36 6.75 2.84
C ARG A 53 -0.56 6.37 1.69
N ALA A 54 -1.19 7.35 1.04
CA ALA A 54 -2.01 7.12 -0.15
C ALA A 54 -1.19 6.55 -1.33
N GLN A 55 0.03 7.04 -1.54
CA GLN A 55 0.94 6.50 -2.56
C GLN A 55 1.33 5.07 -2.27
N ILE A 56 1.66 4.73 -1.01
CA ILE A 56 2.01 3.36 -0.61
C ILE A 56 0.84 2.42 -0.90
N THR A 57 -0.38 2.75 -0.44
CA THR A 57 -1.56 1.92 -0.71
C THR A 57 -1.84 1.80 -2.22
N GLY A 58 -1.63 2.87 -2.99
CA GLY A 58 -1.75 2.84 -4.44
C GLY A 58 -0.71 1.93 -5.10
N LEU A 59 0.54 1.95 -4.64
CA LEU A 59 1.62 1.10 -5.13
C LEU A 59 1.40 -0.37 -4.76
N ASP A 60 0.92 -0.66 -3.55
CA ASP A 60 0.57 -2.02 -3.13
C ASP A 60 -0.50 -2.61 -4.06
N LYS A 61 -1.53 -1.82 -4.40
CA LYS A 61 -2.55 -2.25 -5.37
C LYS A 61 -2.01 -2.37 -6.79
N ALA A 62 -1.12 -1.48 -7.21
CA ALA A 62 -0.45 -1.62 -8.51
C ALA A 62 0.39 -2.90 -8.58
N GLN A 63 1.03 -3.31 -7.48
CA GLN A 63 1.76 -4.56 -7.39
C GLN A 63 0.84 -5.77 -7.49
N ASP A 64 -0.29 -5.77 -6.78
CA ASP A 64 -1.31 -6.82 -6.91
C ASP A 64 -1.80 -6.93 -8.35
N ASN A 65 -2.16 -5.81 -8.98
CA ASN A 65 -2.61 -5.78 -10.38
C ASN A 65 -1.54 -6.29 -11.35
N ALA A 66 -0.26 -6.00 -11.10
CA ALA A 66 0.83 -6.51 -11.92
C ALA A 66 0.97 -8.03 -11.79
N LYS A 67 0.80 -8.59 -10.59
CA LYS A 67 0.79 -10.05 -10.37
C LYS A 67 -0.38 -10.70 -11.09
N ASP A 68 -1.57 -10.10 -11.02
CA ASP A 68 -2.74 -10.61 -11.74
C ASP A 68 -2.53 -10.59 -13.26
N GLY A 69 -1.90 -9.53 -13.78
CA GLY A 69 -1.51 -9.44 -15.18
C GLY A 69 -0.52 -10.54 -15.58
N ILE A 70 0.46 -10.84 -14.74
CA ILE A 70 1.40 -11.95 -14.95
C ILE A 70 0.66 -13.28 -14.97
N SER A 71 -0.24 -13.53 -14.01
CA SER A 71 -1.02 -14.77 -13.96
C SER A 71 -1.93 -14.94 -15.17
N LEU A 72 -2.51 -13.85 -15.68
CA LEU A 72 -3.30 -13.86 -16.92
C LEU A 72 -2.43 -14.25 -18.12
N VAL A 73 -1.26 -13.64 -18.26
CA VAL A 73 -0.31 -13.95 -19.35
C VAL A 73 0.14 -15.39 -19.26
N GLN A 74 0.50 -15.90 -18.08
CA GLN A 74 0.88 -17.30 -17.90
C GLN A 74 -0.23 -18.27 -18.28
N THR A 75 -1.49 -17.94 -17.95
CA THR A 75 -2.65 -18.74 -18.35
C THR A 75 -2.80 -18.75 -19.87
N ALA A 76 -2.62 -17.59 -20.52
CA ALA A 76 -2.66 -17.48 -21.98
C ALA A 76 -1.51 -18.24 -22.65
N GLU A 77 -0.28 -18.18 -22.11
CA GLU A 77 0.87 -18.93 -22.61
C GLU A 77 0.64 -20.45 -22.52
N GLY A 78 0.06 -20.94 -21.42
CA GLY A 78 -0.32 -22.34 -21.28
C GLY A 78 -1.35 -22.76 -22.32
N ALA A 79 -2.39 -21.95 -22.54
CA ALA A 79 -3.40 -22.21 -23.56
C ALA A 79 -2.82 -22.21 -24.99
N LEU A 80 -1.90 -21.28 -25.29
CA LEU A 80 -1.23 -21.23 -26.60
C LEU A 80 -0.30 -22.41 -26.84
N THR A 81 0.32 -22.94 -25.77
CA THR A 81 1.14 -24.16 -25.86
C THR A 81 0.31 -25.35 -26.33
N GLU A 82 -0.88 -25.55 -25.75
CA GLU A 82 -1.81 -26.60 -26.19
C GLU A 82 -2.27 -26.41 -27.64
N VAL A 83 -2.56 -25.17 -28.04
CA VAL A 83 -2.90 -24.87 -29.45
C VAL A 83 -1.74 -25.20 -30.38
N HIS A 84 -0.50 -24.90 -29.99
CA HIS A 84 0.69 -25.23 -30.78
C HIS A 84 0.83 -26.76 -30.96
N ASP A 85 0.63 -27.53 -29.89
CA ASP A 85 0.70 -28.99 -29.95
C ASP A 85 -0.41 -29.60 -30.82
N MET A 86 -1.63 -29.06 -30.74
CA MET A 86 -2.73 -29.44 -31.64
C MET A 86 -2.39 -29.15 -33.11
N LEU A 87 -1.80 -27.98 -33.41
CA LEU A 87 -1.39 -27.63 -34.77
C LEU A 87 -0.30 -28.57 -35.31
N ASN A 88 0.70 -28.92 -34.49
CA ASN A 88 1.72 -29.90 -34.85
C ASN A 88 1.09 -31.28 -35.14
N ARG A 89 0.11 -31.69 -34.34
CA ARG A 89 -0.64 -32.93 -34.59
C ARG A 89 -1.44 -32.87 -35.89
N MET A 90 -2.14 -31.77 -36.15
CA MET A 90 -2.87 -31.56 -37.40
C MET A 90 -1.96 -31.61 -38.62
N TYR A 91 -0.78 -30.99 -38.54
CA TYR A 91 0.22 -31.07 -39.60
C TYR A 91 0.64 -32.52 -39.87
N SER A 92 0.96 -33.29 -38.81
CA SER A 92 1.31 -34.71 -38.95
C SER A 92 0.18 -35.55 -39.58
N LEU A 93 -1.08 -35.25 -39.24
CA LEU A 93 -2.25 -35.93 -39.81
C LEU A 93 -2.46 -35.56 -41.28
N ALA A 94 -2.25 -34.30 -41.66
CA ALA A 94 -2.35 -33.85 -43.04
C ALA A 94 -1.27 -34.49 -43.92
N GLU A 95 -0.02 -34.59 -43.43
CA GLU A 95 1.06 -35.27 -44.13
C GLU A 95 0.80 -36.78 -44.27
N GLN A 96 0.31 -37.42 -43.20
CA GLN A 96 -0.14 -38.82 -43.24
C GLN A 96 -1.24 -39.02 -44.29
N SER A 97 -2.25 -38.16 -44.34
CA SER A 97 -3.32 -38.22 -45.34
C SER A 97 -2.82 -37.99 -46.77
N ALA A 98 -1.79 -37.16 -46.97
CA ALA A 98 -1.24 -36.86 -48.29
C ALA A 98 -0.36 -37.99 -48.85
N ASN A 99 0.24 -38.83 -48.00
CA ASN A 99 1.09 -39.96 -48.41
C ASN A 99 0.29 -41.17 -48.96
N GLY A 100 -1.04 -40.99 -49.18
CA GLY A 100 -1.85 -41.81 -50.09
C GLY A 100 -2.06 -43.28 -49.73
N THR A 101 -1.57 -43.76 -48.58
CA THR A 101 -1.63 -45.18 -48.21
C THR A 101 -2.91 -45.57 -47.45
N TYR A 102 -3.77 -44.59 -47.13
CA TYR A 102 -5.10 -44.84 -46.58
C TYR A 102 -6.06 -45.07 -47.76
N GLU A 103 -6.13 -46.30 -48.27
CA GLU A 103 -7.23 -46.72 -49.14
C GLU A 103 -8.53 -46.65 -48.31
N ASN A 104 -9.47 -45.82 -48.76
CA ASN A 104 -10.85 -45.88 -48.26
C ASN A 104 -11.46 -47.16 -48.84
N GLU A 105 -11.80 -48.13 -47.99
CA GLU A 105 -12.83 -49.11 -48.33
C GLU A 105 -14.16 -48.42 -48.65
#